data_AF-A0A0G1JY62-F1
#
_entry.id   AF-A0A0G1JY62-F1
#
_cell.length_a   1.000
_cell.length_b   1.000
_cell.length_c   1.000
_cell.angle_alpha   90.00
_cell.angle_beta   90.00
_cell.angle_gamma   90.00
#
_symmetry.space_group_name_H-M   'P 1'
#
loop_
_entity.id
_entity.type
_entity.pdbx_description
1 polymer ?
#
loop_
_entity_poly.entity_id
_entity_poly.type
_entity_poly.pdbx_seq_one_letter_code
_entity_poly.pdbx_strand_id
1 'polypeptide(L)'
;MVQKIISRIIELVVKAQELALSIGIPNILQPGLVKEMIISETLGHELIASKRDADARDKNDPSMKYEYLSCYEGGTGQLDRMFKSPTDKRAESLYRITRNKMIYLAIFYKANPLKIKVIYEIQPGILLKETERQLDRSSNVISHVGFSEEWAKSNGKIVYQG
;
A
#
# COMPACT_ATOMS: atom_id res chain seq x y z
N MET A 1 -11.59 29.80 17.69
CA MET A 1 -10.71 29.59 16.50
C MET A 1 -10.68 28.12 16.11
N VAL A 2 -10.35 27.21 17.03
CA VAL A 2 -10.35 25.75 16.82
C VAL A 2 -11.65 25.22 16.21
N GLN A 3 -12.82 25.60 16.75
CA GLN A 3 -14.11 25.14 16.21
C GLN A 3 -14.32 25.51 14.73
N LYS A 4 -13.90 26.73 14.32
CA LYS A 4 -14.00 27.15 12.92
C LYS A 4 -13.09 26.32 12.01
N ILE A 5 -11.90 25.94 12.49
CA ILE A 5 -10.96 25.07 11.77
C ILE A 5 -11.56 23.67 11.62
N ILE A 6 -12.12 23.09 12.69
CA ILE A 6 -12.77 21.78 12.65
C ILE A 6 -13.93 21.79 11.64
N SER A 7 -14.80 22.81 11.67
CA SER A 7 -15.88 22.95 10.69
C SER A 7 -15.36 23.00 9.25
N ARG A 8 -14.26 23.71 9.01
CA ARG A 8 -13.63 23.75 7.68
C ARG A 8 -13.05 22.41 7.25
N ILE A 9 -12.43 21.66 8.17
CA ILE A 9 -11.95 20.30 7.90
C ILE A 9 -13.10 19.40 7.48
N ILE A 10 -14.21 19.42 8.23
CA ILE A 10 -15.40 18.62 7.92
C ILE A 10 -15.94 18.97 6.53
N GLU A 11 -16.07 20.26 6.21
CA GLU A 11 -16.52 20.71 4.88
C GLU A 11 -15.65 20.16 3.75
N LEU A 12 -14.33 20.20 3.92
CA LEU A 12 -13.38 19.70 2.92
C LEU A 12 -13.44 18.17 2.77
N VAL A 13 -13.56 17.44 3.88
CA VAL A 13 -13.70 15.98 3.84
C VAL A 13 -15.00 15.57 3.16
N VAL A 14 -16.11 16.27 3.42
CA VAL A 14 -17.40 16.02 2.73
C VAL A 14 -17.26 16.26 1.23
N LYS A 15 -16.67 17.40 0.82
CA LYS A 15 -16.41 17.68 -0.61
C LYS A 15 -15.52 16.63 -1.27
N ALA A 16 -14.48 16.18 -0.57
CA ALA A 16 -13.62 15.12 -1.07
C ALA A 16 -14.38 13.80 -1.24
N GLN A 17 -15.28 13.46 -0.31
CA GLN A 17 -16.14 12.28 -0.42
C GLN A 17 -17.16 12.40 -1.57
N GLU A 18 -17.73 13.58 -1.83
CA GLU A 18 -18.62 13.83 -2.97
C GLU A 18 -17.89 13.61 -4.31
N LEU A 19 -16.66 14.13 -4.43
CA LEU A 19 -15.80 13.87 -5.59
C LEU A 19 -15.42 12.40 -5.72
N ALA A 20 -15.12 11.72 -4.61
CA ALA A 20 -14.82 10.30 -4.62
C ALA A 20 -16.02 9.47 -5.13
N LEU A 21 -17.24 9.82 -4.72
CA LEU A 21 -18.46 9.15 -5.19
C LEU A 21 -18.65 9.31 -6.71
N SER A 22 -18.31 10.47 -7.28
CA SER A 22 -18.48 10.71 -8.73
C SER A 22 -17.59 9.83 -9.61
N ILE A 23 -16.54 9.24 -9.03
CA ILE A 23 -15.63 8.28 -9.69
C ILE A 23 -15.78 6.84 -9.15
N GLY A 24 -16.87 6.55 -8.42
CA GLY A 24 -17.18 5.20 -7.95
C GLY A 24 -16.44 4.76 -6.68
N ILE A 25 -15.85 5.70 -5.92
CA ILE A 25 -15.22 5.41 -4.62
C ILE A 25 -16.25 5.66 -3.50
N PRO A 26 -16.78 4.60 -2.85
CA PRO A 26 -17.87 4.74 -1.88
C PRO A 26 -17.43 5.32 -0.53
N ASN A 27 -16.14 5.21 -0.18
CA ASN A 27 -15.62 5.66 1.11
C ASN A 27 -14.15 6.07 1.00
N ILE A 28 -13.89 7.38 0.96
CA ILE A 28 -12.52 7.94 0.92
C ILE A 28 -11.74 7.72 2.23
N LEU A 29 -12.45 7.50 3.33
CA LEU A 29 -11.87 7.24 4.66
C LEU A 29 -11.56 5.76 4.90
N GLN A 30 -11.67 4.92 3.87
CA GLN A 30 -11.15 3.56 3.94
C GLN A 30 -9.66 3.61 4.34
N PRO A 31 -9.22 2.77 5.30
CA PRO A 31 -7.81 2.72 5.68
C PRO A 31 -6.91 2.52 4.47
N GLY A 32 -5.87 3.34 4.34
CA GLY A 32 -4.89 3.26 3.25
C GLY A 32 -5.24 4.08 2.01
N LEU A 33 -6.52 4.22 1.67
CA LEU A 33 -6.96 4.69 0.36
C LEU A 33 -6.41 6.06 -0.06
N VAL A 34 -6.43 7.06 0.83
CA VAL A 34 -5.87 8.39 0.50
C VAL A 34 -4.38 8.29 0.16
N LYS A 35 -3.63 7.41 0.84
CA LYS A 35 -2.21 7.19 0.52
C LYS A 35 -2.05 6.43 -0.80
N GLU A 36 -2.88 5.43 -1.05
CA GLU A 36 -2.91 4.70 -2.33
C GLU A 36 -3.17 5.66 -3.50
N MET A 37 -4.13 6.59 -3.36
CA MET A 37 -4.40 7.65 -4.34
C MET A 37 -3.18 8.53 -4.60
N ILE A 38 -2.50 8.96 -3.53
CA ILE A 38 -1.29 9.78 -3.64
C ILE A 38 -0.18 9.01 -4.37
N ILE A 39 0.02 7.73 -4.05
CA ILE A 39 1.03 6.87 -4.67
C ILE A 39 0.69 6.64 -6.15
N SER A 40 -0.57 6.29 -6.47
CA SER A 40 -1.00 6.04 -7.84
C SER A 40 -0.84 7.27 -8.72
N GLU A 41 -1.20 8.45 -8.21
CA GLU A 41 -1.03 9.71 -8.93
C GLU A 41 0.46 10.02 -9.15
N THR A 42 1.28 9.84 -8.11
CA THR A 42 2.73 10.08 -8.16
C THR A 42 3.44 9.20 -9.18
N LEU A 43 3.05 7.93 -9.27
CA LEU A 43 3.64 6.96 -10.20
C LEU A 43 2.94 6.91 -11.57
N GLY A 44 1.84 7.65 -11.73
CA GLY A 44 1.06 7.64 -12.96
C GLY A 44 0.26 6.35 -13.21
N HIS A 45 -0.01 5.56 -12.17
CA HIS A 45 -0.82 4.34 -12.24
C HIS A 45 -2.33 4.63 -12.23
N GLU A 46 -3.14 3.65 -12.64
CA GLU A 46 -4.59 3.67 -12.46
C GLU A 46 -4.94 3.02 -11.12
N LEU A 47 -5.62 3.74 -10.24
CA LEU A 47 -6.07 3.23 -8.94
C LEU A 47 -7.16 2.16 -9.12
N ILE A 48 -7.06 1.06 -8.36
CA ILE A 48 -8.13 0.07 -8.24
C ILE A 48 -8.84 0.31 -6.90
N ALA A 49 -10.01 0.93 -6.93
CA ALA A 49 -10.76 1.26 -5.72
C ALA A 49 -11.54 0.07 -5.11
N SER A 50 -11.54 -1.10 -5.76
CA SER A 50 -12.31 -2.26 -5.32
C SER A 50 -11.59 -3.05 -4.22
N LYS A 51 -12.34 -3.55 -3.25
CA LYS A 51 -11.77 -4.35 -2.15
C LYS A 51 -11.31 -5.73 -2.64
N ARG A 52 -10.19 -6.21 -2.08
CA ARG A 52 -9.58 -7.54 -2.28
C ARG A 52 -8.83 -7.75 -3.60
N ASP A 53 -8.79 -6.76 -4.48
CA ASP A 53 -7.88 -6.77 -5.61
C ASP A 53 -6.52 -6.13 -5.23
N ALA A 54 -5.63 -5.96 -6.21
CA ALA A 54 -4.44 -5.13 -6.09
C ALA A 54 -4.82 -3.65 -5.91
N ASP A 55 -3.87 -2.82 -5.50
CA ASP A 55 -4.15 -1.39 -5.21
C ASP A 55 -4.18 -0.53 -6.48
N ALA A 56 -3.44 -0.93 -7.51
CA ALA A 56 -3.40 -0.22 -8.78
C ALA A 56 -3.07 -1.15 -9.96
N ARG A 57 -3.14 -0.58 -11.18
CA ARG A 57 -2.71 -1.21 -12.42
C ARG A 57 -2.09 -0.20 -13.38
N ASP A 58 -1.45 -0.70 -14.42
CA ASP A 58 -0.99 0.13 -15.52
C ASP A 58 -2.16 0.75 -16.29
N LYS A 59 -2.01 2.02 -16.70
CA LYS A 59 -3.06 2.75 -17.46
C LYS A 59 -3.26 2.20 -18.88
N ASN A 60 -2.21 1.62 -19.46
CA ASN A 60 -2.21 1.12 -20.84
C ASN A 60 -2.33 -0.40 -20.91
N ASP A 61 -1.98 -1.12 -19.84
CA ASP A 61 -2.14 -2.57 -19.74
C ASP A 61 -2.79 -2.99 -18.40
N PRO A 62 -4.12 -3.12 -18.35
CA PRO A 62 -4.84 -3.50 -17.13
C PRO A 62 -4.47 -4.87 -16.53
N SER A 63 -3.72 -5.71 -17.26
CA SER A 63 -3.21 -6.99 -16.74
C SER A 63 -2.01 -6.81 -15.82
N MET A 64 -1.29 -5.68 -15.93
CA MET A 64 -0.18 -5.33 -15.05
C MET A 64 -0.70 -4.68 -13.78
N LYS A 65 -0.76 -5.48 -12.71
CA LYS A 65 -1.23 -5.04 -11.38
C LYS A 65 -0.08 -4.66 -10.44
N TYR A 66 -0.37 -3.76 -9.49
CA TYR A 66 0.59 -3.25 -8.53
C TYR A 66 0.01 -3.25 -7.11
N GLU A 67 0.82 -3.64 -6.14
CA GLU A 67 0.49 -3.53 -4.71
C GLU A 67 1.31 -2.41 -4.07
N TYR A 68 0.69 -1.69 -3.14
CA TYR A 68 1.29 -0.63 -2.36
C TYR A 68 1.39 -1.01 -0.90
N LEU A 69 2.61 -0.99 -0.39
CA LEU A 69 2.90 -0.92 1.03
C LEU A 69 3.18 0.53 1.39
N SER A 70 2.78 0.96 2.58
CA SER A 70 3.17 2.28 3.07
C SER A 70 3.40 2.32 4.57
N CYS A 71 4.31 3.19 4.97
CA CYS A 71 4.56 3.52 6.36
C CYS A 71 5.07 4.96 6.51
N TYR A 72 5.20 5.43 7.74
CA TYR A 72 5.94 6.67 8.02
C TYR A 72 7.43 6.38 8.18
N GLU A 73 8.25 7.43 8.15
CA GLU A 73 9.70 7.35 8.43
C GLU A 73 10.02 6.55 9.70
N GLY A 74 10.94 5.59 9.58
CA GLY A 74 11.30 4.68 10.66
C GLY A 74 10.21 3.65 11.02
N GLY A 75 9.15 3.55 10.21
CA GLY A 75 8.14 2.51 10.29
C GLY A 75 8.39 1.37 9.30
N THR A 76 7.40 0.48 9.20
CA THR A 76 7.47 -0.76 8.42
C THR A 76 6.20 -0.89 7.60
N GLY A 77 6.33 -1.03 6.28
CA GLY A 77 5.19 -1.41 5.43
C GLY A 77 4.87 -2.88 5.66
N GLN A 78 3.59 -3.27 5.66
CA GLN A 78 3.21 -4.62 6.08
C GLN A 78 2.20 -5.27 5.16
N LEU A 79 2.32 -6.59 5.04
CA LEU A 79 1.28 -7.47 4.53
C LEU A 79 0.55 -8.10 5.71
N ASP A 80 -0.74 -7.80 5.82
CA ASP A 80 -1.59 -8.31 6.88
C ASP A 80 -2.17 -9.69 6.54
N ARG A 81 -2.41 -10.49 7.58
CA ARG A 81 -3.07 -11.80 7.49
C ARG A 81 -2.36 -12.75 6.52
N MET A 82 -1.05 -12.86 6.66
CA MET A 82 -0.23 -13.82 5.93
C MET A 82 -0.24 -15.16 6.66
N PHE A 83 -0.62 -16.23 5.96
CA PHE A 83 -0.84 -17.54 6.57
C PHE A 83 0.39 -18.42 6.44
N LYS A 84 0.86 -18.97 7.56
CA LYS A 84 1.84 -20.06 7.59
C LYS A 84 1.20 -21.40 7.24
N SER A 85 -0.03 -21.61 7.72
CA SER A 85 -0.87 -22.78 7.47
C SER A 85 -2.36 -22.41 7.63
N PRO A 86 -3.32 -23.22 7.15
CA PRO A 86 -3.16 -24.39 6.27
C PRO A 86 -2.62 -24.01 4.88
N THR A 87 -2.19 -25.01 4.10
CA THR A 87 -1.47 -24.84 2.82
C THR A 87 -2.24 -24.01 1.79
N ASP A 88 -3.55 -24.23 1.69
CA ASP A 88 -4.46 -23.47 0.83
C ASP A 88 -4.49 -21.98 1.21
N LYS A 89 -4.61 -21.66 2.51
CA LYS A 89 -4.60 -20.29 3.00
C LYS A 89 -3.24 -19.62 2.85
N ARG A 90 -2.15 -20.38 3.03
CA ARG A 90 -0.80 -19.90 2.71
C ARG A 90 -0.72 -19.50 1.24
N ALA A 91 -1.10 -20.39 0.32
CA ALA A 91 -1.08 -20.13 -1.11
C ALA A 91 -1.94 -18.90 -1.49
N GLU A 92 -3.16 -18.78 -0.96
CA GLU A 92 -4.03 -17.62 -1.17
C GLU A 92 -3.36 -16.31 -0.71
N SER A 93 -2.74 -16.32 0.48
CA SER A 93 -2.09 -15.12 1.01
C SER A 93 -0.82 -14.73 0.24
N LEU A 94 -0.01 -15.72 -0.18
CA LEU A 94 1.19 -15.49 -0.99
C LEU A 94 0.84 -15.06 -2.42
N TYR A 95 -0.28 -15.53 -2.97
CA TYR A 95 -0.77 -15.12 -4.29
C TYR A 95 -1.01 -13.61 -4.38
N ARG A 96 -1.35 -12.95 -3.26
CA ARG A 96 -1.47 -11.48 -3.21
C ARG A 96 -0.18 -10.77 -3.57
N ILE A 97 0.99 -11.40 -3.39
CA ILE A 97 2.27 -10.86 -3.84
C ILE A 97 2.47 -11.18 -5.32
N THR A 98 2.31 -12.44 -5.71
CA THR A 98 2.69 -12.92 -7.05
C THR A 98 1.73 -12.53 -8.17
N ARG A 99 0.49 -12.14 -7.84
CA ARG A 99 -0.48 -11.59 -8.81
C ARG A 99 -0.06 -10.23 -9.38
N ASN A 100 0.86 -9.56 -8.69
CA ASN A 100 1.30 -8.22 -9.05
C ASN A 100 2.55 -8.29 -9.92
N LYS A 101 2.64 -7.41 -10.91
CA LYS A 101 3.84 -7.20 -11.72
C LYS A 101 4.95 -6.57 -10.88
N MET A 102 4.58 -5.70 -9.95
CA MET A 102 5.50 -4.97 -9.09
C MET A 102 4.86 -4.64 -7.74
N ILE A 103 5.70 -4.51 -6.71
CA ILE A 103 5.29 -4.01 -5.39
C ILE A 103 6.01 -2.68 -5.12
N TYR A 104 5.32 -1.73 -4.51
CA TYR A 104 5.91 -0.45 -4.13
C TYR A 104 5.82 -0.24 -2.63
N LEU A 105 6.94 0.15 -2.00
CA LEU A 105 6.95 0.63 -0.61
C LEU A 105 7.11 2.14 -0.60
N ALA A 106 6.06 2.85 -0.21
CA ALA A 106 6.08 4.30 -0.04
C ALA A 106 6.33 4.69 1.43
N ILE A 107 7.36 5.52 1.64
CA ILE A 107 7.66 6.10 2.95
C ILE A 107 7.12 7.53 2.98
N PHE A 108 6.27 7.84 3.94
CA PHE A 108 5.70 9.17 4.17
C PHE A 108 6.44 9.91 5.29
N TYR A 109 6.57 11.22 5.17
CA TYR A 109 7.16 12.04 6.24
C TYR A 109 6.31 11.97 7.52
N LYS A 110 6.94 11.80 8.69
CA LYS A 110 6.20 11.84 9.97
C LYS A 110 5.57 13.22 10.24
N ALA A 111 6.29 14.28 9.89
CA ALA A 111 5.84 15.65 10.08
C ALA A 111 4.75 16.10 9.08
N ASN A 112 4.60 15.39 7.96
CA ASN A 112 3.55 15.63 6.97
C ASN A 112 3.00 14.30 6.43
N PRO A 113 1.96 13.75 7.07
CA PRO A 113 1.47 12.39 6.80
C PRO A 113 1.00 12.08 5.38
N LEU A 114 0.78 13.12 4.56
CA LEU A 114 0.34 13.00 3.16
C LEU A 114 1.46 13.31 2.16
N LYS A 115 2.67 13.66 2.61
CA LYS A 115 3.83 13.89 1.73
C LYS A 115 4.69 12.63 1.69
N ILE A 116 4.92 12.12 0.48
CA ILE A 116 5.88 11.04 0.23
C ILE A 116 7.31 11.57 0.37
N LYS A 117 8.15 10.82 1.07
CA LYS A 117 9.61 11.00 1.13
C LYS A 117 10.31 10.24 0.01
N VAL A 118 9.99 8.95 -0.14
CA VAL A 118 10.62 8.06 -1.11
C VAL A 118 9.67 6.91 -1.44
N ILE A 119 9.74 6.41 -2.68
CA ILE A 119 9.10 5.15 -3.09
C ILE A 119 10.17 4.20 -3.61
N TYR A 120 10.15 2.98 -3.08
CA TYR A 120 10.93 1.86 -3.58
C TYR A 120 10.06 0.93 -4.41
N GLU A 121 10.52 0.60 -5.61
CA GLU A 121 10.00 -0.45 -6.46
C GLU A 121 10.71 -1.78 -6.12
N ILE A 122 9.93 -2.85 -5.91
CA ILE A 122 10.41 -4.13 -5.41
C ILE A 122 9.82 -5.26 -6.24
N GLN A 123 10.69 -6.12 -6.76
CA GLN A 123 10.27 -7.29 -7.53
C GLN A 123 9.44 -8.26 -6.65
N PRO A 124 8.29 -8.77 -7.13
CA PRO A 124 7.44 -9.68 -6.35
C PRO A 124 8.19 -10.90 -5.82
N GLY A 125 9.11 -11.48 -6.58
CA GLY A 125 9.91 -12.63 -6.15
C GLY A 125 10.85 -12.33 -4.96
N ILE A 126 11.36 -11.10 -4.87
CA ILE A 126 12.22 -10.67 -3.75
C ILE A 126 11.38 -10.54 -2.48
N LEU A 127 10.23 -9.88 -2.59
CA LEU A 127 9.30 -9.71 -1.47
C LEU A 127 8.68 -11.04 -1.02
N LEU A 128 8.36 -11.92 -1.96
CA LEU A 128 7.87 -13.28 -1.68
C LEU A 128 8.88 -14.07 -0.85
N LYS A 129 10.15 -14.12 -1.28
CA LYS A 129 11.21 -14.84 -0.57
C LYS A 129 11.37 -14.37 0.88
N GLU A 130 11.32 -13.06 1.10
CA GLU A 130 11.37 -12.49 2.44
C GLU A 130 10.11 -12.80 3.26
N THR A 131 8.95 -12.77 2.63
CA THR A 131 7.67 -13.14 3.25
C THR A 131 7.69 -14.57 3.76
N GLU A 132 8.09 -15.52 2.91
CA GLU A 132 8.20 -16.93 3.28
C GLU A 132 9.21 -17.12 4.41
N ARG A 133 10.39 -16.49 4.32
CA ARG A 133 11.41 -16.53 5.39
C ARG A 133 10.86 -16.07 6.74
N GLN A 134 10.08 -14.98 6.77
CA GLN A 134 9.46 -14.47 8.00
C GLN A 134 8.36 -15.42 8.52
N LEU A 135 7.50 -15.93 7.64
CA LEU A 135 6.43 -16.87 8.01
C LEU A 135 6.97 -18.19 8.56
N ASP A 136 8.01 -18.74 7.94
CA ASP A 136 8.55 -20.03 8.34
C ASP A 136 9.20 -19.96 9.73
N ARG A 137 9.80 -18.81 10.06
CA ARG A 137 10.35 -18.49 11.39
C ARG A 137 9.29 -18.08 12.41
N SER A 138 8.10 -17.68 11.97
CA SER A 138 7.02 -17.26 12.87
C SER A 138 6.49 -18.45 13.67
N SER A 139 6.26 -18.24 14.97
CA SER A 139 5.51 -19.18 15.81
C SER A 139 4.00 -19.13 15.54
N ASN A 140 3.52 -18.07 14.89
CA ASN A 140 2.11 -17.85 14.65
C ASN A 140 1.65 -18.49 13.33
N VAL A 141 0.44 -19.03 13.34
CA VAL A 141 -0.24 -19.54 12.12
C VAL A 141 -0.59 -18.40 11.16
N ILE A 142 -0.92 -17.23 11.69
CA ILE A 142 -1.22 -16.02 10.92
C ILE A 142 -0.31 -14.91 11.43
N SER A 143 0.38 -14.22 10.53
CA SER A 143 1.32 -13.15 10.89
C SER A 143 1.07 -11.88 10.09
N HIS A 144 1.50 -10.76 10.65
CA HIS A 144 1.80 -9.54 9.91
C HIS A 144 3.26 -9.63 9.46
N VAL A 145 3.52 -9.51 8.17
CA VAL A 145 4.87 -9.58 7.61
C VAL A 145 5.32 -8.17 7.24
N GLY A 146 6.45 -7.74 7.78
CA GLY A 146 6.91 -6.35 7.70
C GLY A 146 8.14 -6.16 6.83
N PHE A 147 8.22 -5.00 6.16
CA PHE A 147 9.31 -4.54 5.32
C PHE A 147 9.73 -3.12 5.71
N SER A 148 10.96 -2.98 6.23
CA SER A 148 11.51 -1.68 6.65
C SER A 148 12.06 -0.88 5.45
N GLU A 149 12.25 0.42 5.65
CA GLU A 149 12.94 1.29 4.69
C GLU A 149 14.36 0.77 4.36
N GLU A 150 15.10 0.30 5.36
CA GLU A 150 16.46 -0.24 5.16
C GLU A 150 16.46 -1.52 4.32
N TRP A 151 15.49 -2.40 4.56
CA TRP A 151 15.32 -3.61 3.77
C TRP A 151 14.99 -3.27 2.31
N ALA A 152 14.02 -2.36 2.10
CA ALA A 152 13.64 -1.92 0.75
C ALA A 152 14.78 -1.21 0.02
N LYS A 153 15.59 -0.41 0.72
CA LYS A 153 16.79 0.23 0.15
C LYS A 153 17.81 -0.78 -0.38
N SER A 154 17.92 -1.94 0.25
CA SER A 154 18.87 -2.99 -0.14
C SER A 154 18.32 -3.95 -1.21
N ASN A 155 17.00 -4.02 -1.36
CA ASN A 155 16.30 -5.05 -2.14
C ASN A 155 15.42 -4.49 -3.26
N GLY A 156 15.29 -3.17 -3.34
CA GLY A 156 14.47 -2.45 -4.31
C GLY A 156 15.23 -1.32 -5.00
N LYS A 157 14.52 -0.59 -5.84
CA LYS A 157 15.02 0.57 -6.59
C LYS A 157 14.20 1.79 -6.24
N ILE A 158 14.85 2.93 -6.02
CA ILE A 158 14.13 4.20 -5.86
C ILE A 158 13.49 4.59 -7.19
N VAL A 159 12.18 4.83 -7.19
CA VAL A 159 11.41 5.32 -8.36
C VAL A 159 10.83 6.72 -8.13
N TYR A 160 10.84 7.19 -6.89
CA TYR A 160 10.46 8.55 -6.54
C TYR A 160 11.20 9.02 -5.28
N GLN A 161 11.58 10.29 -5.24
CA GLN A 161 12.17 10.96 -4.09
C GLN A 161 11.69 12.42 -4.05
N GLY A 162 11.21 12.91 -2.89
CA GLY A 162 10.55 14.23 -2.76
C GLY A 162 10.94 15.04 -1.54
#